data_AF-A0A2A9NBD0-F1
#
_entry.id   AF-A0A2A9NBD0-F1
#
_cell.length_a   1.000
_cell.length_b   1.000
_cell.length_c   1.000
_cell.angle_alpha   90.00
_cell.angle_beta   90.00
_cell.angle_gamma   90.00
#
_symmetry.space_group_name_H-M   'P 1'
#
loop_
_entity.id
_entity.type
_entity.pdbx_description
1 polymer ?
#
loop_
_entity_poly.entity_id
_entity_poly.type
_entity_poly.pdbx_seq_one_letter_code
_entity_poly.pdbx_strand_id
1 'polypeptide(L)'
;MYSCSAHRWLSDIYGCDPSGPTVQYVGTVNTTSRRLLTFPNVLQHQVQPFSLTDRTKPGYRKILALFLVDPNIRVISTAHVPCQRQDWW
;
A
#
# COMPACT_ATOMS: atom_id res chain seq x y z
N MET A 1 28.28 21.18 12.08
CA MET A 1 27.15 20.94 11.15
C MET A 1 27.65 20.04 10.05
N TYR A 2 27.31 18.75 10.08
CA TYR A 2 27.66 17.84 8.98
C TYR A 2 26.60 18.01 7.89
N SER A 3 27.01 18.44 6.68
CA SER A 3 26.11 18.47 5.54
C SER A 3 25.83 17.03 5.11
N CYS A 4 24.60 16.57 5.32
CA CYS A 4 24.12 15.29 4.81
C CYS A 4 23.85 15.44 3.30
N SER A 5 24.90 15.43 2.48
CA SER A 5 24.83 15.62 1.01
C SER A 5 24.95 14.31 0.23
N ALA A 6 25.00 13.16 0.90
CA ALA A 6 25.12 11.85 0.26
C ALA A 6 23.76 11.14 0.17
N HIS A 7 22.80 11.73 -0.54
CA HIS A 7 21.51 11.09 -0.87
C HIS A 7 21.45 10.55 -2.30
N ARG A 8 22.58 10.49 -3.02
CA ARG A 8 22.64 9.94 -4.39
C ARG A 8 22.07 8.52 -4.49
N TRP A 9 22.37 7.67 -3.50
CA TRP A 9 21.85 6.30 -3.42
C TRP A 9 20.32 6.23 -3.43
N LEU A 10 19.62 7.27 -2.95
CA LEU A 10 18.17 7.32 -2.95
C LEU A 10 17.63 7.38 -4.39
N SER A 11 18.28 8.17 -5.24
CA SER A 11 17.95 8.26 -6.66
C SER A 11 18.39 6.99 -7.40
N ASP A 12 19.57 6.46 -7.09
CA ASP A 12 20.10 5.27 -7.78
C ASP A 12 19.30 3.99 -7.47
N ILE A 13 18.81 3.83 -6.23
CA ILE A 13 18.09 2.64 -5.78
C ILE A 13 16.57 2.79 -5.95
N TYR A 14 16.01 3.95 -5.58
CA TYR A 14 14.57 4.17 -5.54
C TYR A 14 14.05 5.08 -6.67
N GLY A 15 14.93 5.74 -7.43
CA GLY A 15 14.52 6.71 -8.44
C GLY A 15 13.93 7.99 -7.84
N CYS A 16 14.14 8.25 -6.54
CA CYS A 16 13.61 9.41 -5.85
C CYS A 16 14.59 10.58 -5.93
N ASP A 17 14.11 11.75 -6.39
CA ASP A 17 14.85 13.01 -6.28
C ASP A 17 14.79 13.52 -4.84
N PRO A 18 15.92 13.83 -4.18
CA PRO A 18 15.93 14.46 -2.85
C PRO A 18 15.14 15.77 -2.76
N SER A 19 14.99 16.50 -3.86
CA SER A 19 14.13 17.70 -3.94
C SER A 19 12.71 17.42 -4.46
N GLY A 20 12.41 16.18 -4.79
CA GLY A 20 11.16 15.76 -5.40
C GLY A 20 10.05 15.42 -4.39
N PRO A 21 8.88 14.98 -4.87
CA PRO A 21 7.80 14.50 -4.04
C PRO A 21 8.25 13.36 -3.13
N THR A 22 7.78 13.34 -1.88
CA THR A 22 8.06 12.28 -0.91
C THR A 22 7.37 10.96 -1.22
N VAL A 23 6.43 10.96 -2.17
CA VAL A 23 5.69 9.78 -2.63
C VAL A 23 5.97 9.56 -4.11
N GLN A 24 6.48 8.37 -4.44
CA GLN A 24 6.68 7.93 -5.81
C GLN A 24 5.43 7.21 -6.32
N TYR A 25 4.88 7.67 -7.44
CA TYR A 25 3.82 6.96 -8.14
C TYR A 25 4.41 5.83 -8.99
N VAL A 26 4.16 4.59 -8.58
CA VAL A 26 4.71 3.39 -9.25
C VAL A 26 3.80 2.90 -10.39
N GLY A 27 2.50 3.21 -10.35
CA GLY A 27 1.54 2.85 -11.41
C GLY A 27 0.20 2.36 -10.89
N THR A 28 -0.59 1.80 -11.81
CA THR A 28 -1.91 1.21 -11.55
C THR A 28 -2.02 -0.17 -12.18
N VAL A 29 -2.90 -1.00 -11.60
CA VAL A 29 -3.18 -2.33 -12.11
C VAL A 29 -4.67 -2.62 -12.10
N ASN A 30 -5.18 -3.19 -13.19
CA ASN A 30 -6.58 -3.60 -13.29
C ASN A 30 -6.84 -4.86 -12.45
N THR A 31 -7.85 -4.78 -11.59
CA THR A 31 -8.34 -5.87 -10.72
C THR A 31 -9.42 -6.68 -11.42
N THR A 32 -9.04 -7.38 -12.49
CA THR A 32 -9.95 -8.24 -13.25
C THR A 32 -10.25 -9.54 -12.49
N SER A 33 -11.39 -10.17 -12.78
CA SER A 33 -11.70 -11.48 -12.23
C SER A 33 -10.64 -12.52 -12.64
N ARG A 34 -10.49 -13.56 -11.81
CA ARG A 34 -9.52 -14.66 -12.01
C ARG A 34 -8.05 -14.23 -12.03
N ARG A 35 -7.74 -13.06 -11.47
CA ARG A 35 -6.36 -12.57 -11.32
C ARG A 35 -5.93 -12.61 -9.86
N LEU A 36 -4.71 -13.09 -9.63
CA LEU A 36 -3.99 -12.93 -8.36
C LEU A 36 -3.03 -11.74 -8.51
N LEU A 37 -3.04 -10.83 -7.54
CA LEU A 37 -2.08 -9.74 -7.43
C LEU A 37 -1.29 -9.92 -6.15
N THR A 38 0.03 -9.92 -6.25
CA THR A 38 0.95 -9.99 -5.12
C THR A 38 1.85 -8.77 -5.16
N PHE A 39 1.98 -8.10 -4.02
CA PHE A 39 2.85 -6.94 -3.86
C PHE A 39 3.25 -6.81 -2.38
N PRO A 40 4.41 -6.22 -2.07
CA PRO A 40 4.84 -6.07 -0.68
C PRO A 40 4.01 -4.99 0.03
N ASN A 41 3.66 -5.23 1.29
CA ASN A 41 2.85 -4.31 2.11
C ASN A 41 3.51 -2.95 2.37
N VAL A 42 4.79 -2.78 2.03
CA VAL A 42 5.50 -1.49 2.09
C VAL A 42 4.95 -0.47 1.08
N LEU A 43 4.27 -0.95 0.02
CA LEU A 43 3.70 -0.08 -1.00
C LEU A 43 2.35 0.49 -0.52
N GLN A 44 2.29 1.81 -0.42
CA GLN A 44 1.02 2.51 -0.29
C GLN A 44 0.18 2.25 -1.54
N HIS A 45 -1.06 1.79 -1.34
CA HIS A 45 -1.98 1.50 -2.43
C HIS A 45 -3.38 2.00 -2.11
N GLN A 46 -4.14 2.31 -3.16
CA GLN A 46 -5.53 2.71 -3.05
C GLN A 46 -6.37 1.93 -4.05
N VAL A 47 -7.52 1.44 -3.60
CA VAL A 47 -8.52 0.87 -4.48
C VAL A 47 -9.42 2.01 -5.00
N GLN A 48 -9.32 2.29 -6.30
CA GLN A 48 -10.14 3.33 -6.92
C GLN A 48 -11.64 2.98 -6.88
N PRO A 49 -12.53 3.99 -6.85
CA PRO A 49 -13.96 3.79 -7.06
C PRO A 49 -14.21 3.03 -8.37
N PHE A 50 -15.26 2.22 -8.40
CA PHE A 50 -15.65 1.48 -9.59
C PHE A 50 -17.16 1.58 -9.80
N SER A 51 -17.58 1.45 -11.06
CA SER A 51 -18.99 1.35 -11.42
C SER A 51 -19.17 0.26 -12.47
N LEU A 52 -20.38 -0.28 -12.54
CA LEU A 52 -20.75 -1.20 -13.62
C LEU A 52 -20.71 -0.45 -14.96
N THR A 53 -20.21 -1.12 -15.99
CA THR A 53 -20.27 -0.62 -17.37
C THR A 53 -21.72 -0.43 -17.81
N ASP A 54 -22.58 -1.35 -17.42
CA ASP A 54 -24.04 -1.27 -17.59
C ASP A 54 -24.69 -1.17 -16.22
N ARG A 55 -25.21 0.02 -15.89
CA ARG A 55 -25.82 0.31 -14.58
C ARG A 55 -27.21 -0.29 -14.40
N THR A 56 -27.82 -0.83 -15.46
CA THR A 56 -29.13 -1.48 -15.38
C THR A 56 -29.06 -2.91 -14.85
N LYS A 57 -27.85 -3.49 -14.86
CA LYS A 57 -27.59 -4.86 -14.42
C LYS A 57 -27.14 -4.88 -12.95
N PRO A 58 -27.44 -5.94 -12.19
CA PRO A 58 -26.83 -6.16 -10.89
C PRO A 58 -25.33 -6.44 -11.07
N GLY A 59 -24.52 -5.97 -10.12
CA GLY A 59 -23.09 -6.28 -10.14
C GLY A 59 -22.38 -5.86 -8.87
N TYR A 60 -21.28 -6.57 -8.59
CA TYR A 60 -20.48 -6.40 -7.38
C TYR A 60 -19.02 -6.77 -7.68
N ARG A 61 -18.09 -6.28 -6.85
CA ARG A 61 -16.67 -6.67 -6.87
C ARG A 61 -16.35 -7.48 -5.61
N LYS A 62 -15.94 -8.74 -5.77
CA LYS A 62 -15.46 -9.60 -4.68
C LYS A 62 -13.93 -9.67 -4.71
N ILE A 63 -13.31 -9.55 -3.55
CA ILE A 63 -11.86 -9.62 -3.36
C ILE A 63 -11.58 -10.50 -2.14
N LEU A 64 -10.56 -11.36 -2.24
CA LEU A 64 -9.95 -12.04 -1.10
C LEU A 64 -8.53 -11.49 -0.96
N ALA A 65 -8.22 -10.93 0.20
CA ALA A 65 -6.89 -10.42 0.52
C ALA A 65 -6.24 -11.32 1.58
N LEU A 66 -4.98 -11.68 1.34
CA LEU A 66 -4.13 -12.43 2.26
C LEU A 66 -2.91 -11.58 2.58
N PHE A 67 -2.56 -11.49 3.86
CA PHE A 67 -1.35 -10.83 4.31
C PHE A 67 -0.40 -11.88 4.84
N LEU A 68 0.78 -11.97 4.23
CA LEU A 68 1.82 -12.89 4.67
C LEU A 68 2.69 -12.20 5.73
N VAL A 69 2.94 -12.91 6.82
CA VAL A 69 3.80 -12.47 7.92
C VAL A 69 5.01 -13.40 7.97
N ASP A 70 6.20 -12.84 8.09
CA ASP A 70 7.43 -13.62 8.31
C ASP A 70 7.34 -14.31 9.68
N PRO A 71 7.38 -15.66 9.74
CA PRO A 71 7.29 -16.38 11.01
C PRO A 71 8.47 -16.10 11.95
N ASN A 72 9.59 -15.59 11.45
CA ASN A 72 10.76 -15.24 12.26
C ASN A 72 10.60 -13.88 12.96
N ILE A 73 9.60 -13.09 12.59
CA ILE A 73 9.32 -11.78 13.18
C ILE A 73 8.16 -11.92 14.17
N ARG A 74 8.40 -11.61 15.45
CA ARG A 74 7.32 -11.51 16.43
C ARG A 74 6.49 -10.25 16.19
N VAL A 75 5.30 -10.41 15.63
CA VAL A 75 4.30 -9.34 15.51
C VAL A 75 3.50 -9.26 16.81
N ILE A 76 3.32 -8.04 17.33
CA ILE A 76 2.48 -7.79 18.50
C ILE A 76 1.03 -8.12 18.13
N SER A 77 0.40 -8.98 18.94
CA SER A 77 -1.03 -9.29 18.78
C SER A 77 -1.86 -8.02 18.78
N THR A 78 -2.85 -7.93 17.90
CA THR A 78 -3.83 -6.83 17.90
C THR A 78 -4.59 -6.73 19.22
N ALA A 79 -4.64 -7.80 20.02
CA ALA A 79 -5.17 -7.79 21.38
C ALA A 79 -4.39 -6.86 22.33
N HIS A 80 -3.14 -6.52 22.00
CA HIS A 80 -2.27 -5.63 22.79
C HIS A 80 -2.01 -4.29 22.09
N VAL A 81 -2.66 -4.03 20.95
CA VAL A 81 -2.58 -2.74 20.26
C VAL A 81 -3.59 -1.80 20.92
N PRO A 82 -3.18 -0.63 21.44
CA PRO A 82 -4.11 0.31 22.06
C PRO A 82 -5.12 0.83 21.04
N CYS A 83 -6.25 1.36 21.55
CA CYS A 83 -7.29 1.99 20.73
C CYS A 83 -6.67 3.01 19.77
N GLN A 84 -6.79 2.75 18.46
CA GLN A 84 -6.26 3.63 17.41
C GLN A 84 -7.15 4.86 17.14
N ARG A 85 -8.36 4.88 17.71
CA ARG A 85 -9.30 5.99 17.62
C ARG A 85 -9.13 6.94 18.79
N GLN A 86 -8.94 8.23 18.48
CA GLN A 86 -8.74 9.28 19.48
C GLN A 86 -9.98 9.51 20.36
N ASP A 87 -11.18 9.26 19.85
CA ASP A 87 -12.47 9.45 20.52
C ASP A 87 -12.85 8.33 21.51
N TRP A 88 -11.99 7.32 21.67
CA TRP A 88 -12.25 6.16 22.55
C TRP A 88 -11.67 6.32 23.97
N TRP A 89 -11.14 7.50 24.29
CA TRP A 89 -10.60 7.91 25.59
C TRP A 89 -11.32 9.16 26.09
#